data_AF-A0A535SZ14-F1
#
_entry.id   AF-A0A535SZ14-F1
#
_cell.length_a   1.000
_cell.length_b   1.000
_cell.length_c   1.000
_cell.angle_alpha   90.00
_cell.angle_beta   90.00
_cell.angle_gamma   90.00
#
_symmetry.space_group_name_H-M   'P 1'
#
loop_
_entity.id
_entity.type
_entity.pdbx_description
1 polymer ?
#
loop_
_entity_poly.entity_id
_entity_poly.type
_entity_poly.pdbx_seq_one_letter_code
_entity_poly.pdbx_strand_id
1 'polypeptide(L)'
;MRPAVVVAVFALVACNSPAPPVANSSGASGSRVLVAAPDFYDQASFSDRTGRLPVLSLQGLFHPTYVVPHDPSRIRTLLVTGDVIPARGVNYYATARHDFLWPFRPTADYTKSADVTYINLETPLFAGCPVVATATFTFCGDARFIDGLTLMGAK
;
A
#
# COMPACT_ATOMS: atom_id res chain seq x y z
N MET A 1 -19.24 -55.85 23.75
CA MET A 1 -20.62 -56.31 23.44
C MET A 1 -21.37 -55.07 22.96
N ARG A 2 -21.29 -54.69 21.67
CA ARG A 2 -22.24 -54.97 20.56
C ARG A 2 -23.71 -54.68 20.92
N PRO A 3 -24.58 -54.21 19.99
CA PRO A 3 -24.39 -53.21 18.89
C PRO A 3 -25.70 -52.42 18.58
N ALA A 4 -25.71 -51.68 17.45
CA ALA A 4 -26.84 -51.22 16.58
C ALA A 4 -26.74 -49.69 16.35
N VAL A 5 -26.31 -49.11 15.23
CA VAL A 5 -26.50 -49.34 13.77
C VAL A 5 -27.94 -49.08 13.29
N VAL A 6 -28.01 -48.36 12.15
CA VAL A 6 -29.12 -48.05 11.22
C VAL A 6 -30.09 -46.95 11.75
N VAL A 7 -30.51 -45.91 11.01
CA VAL A 7 -30.81 -45.77 9.58
C VAL A 7 -30.65 -44.31 9.13
N ALA A 8 -30.01 -44.09 7.99
CA ALA A 8 -30.07 -42.85 7.22
C ALA A 8 -31.43 -42.71 6.53
N VAL A 9 -32.13 -41.59 6.72
CA VAL A 9 -33.29 -41.21 5.91
C VAL A 9 -32.92 -39.95 5.14
N PHE A 10 -32.64 -40.14 3.85
CA PHE A 10 -32.67 -39.08 2.85
C PHE A 10 -34.13 -38.63 2.66
N ALA A 11 -34.43 -37.38 2.98
CA ALA A 11 -35.63 -36.71 2.49
C ALA A 11 -35.21 -35.59 1.54
N LEU A 12 -35.26 -35.89 0.24
CA LEU A 12 -35.30 -34.91 -0.84
C LEU A 12 -36.58 -34.09 -0.70
N VAL A 13 -36.46 -32.80 -0.40
CA VAL A 13 -37.54 -31.83 -0.64
C VAL A 13 -37.02 -30.80 -1.62
N ALA A 14 -37.44 -30.97 -2.87
CA ALA A 14 -37.34 -29.96 -3.91
C ALA A 14 -38.40 -28.88 -3.64
N CYS A 15 -37.97 -27.64 -3.40
CA CYS A 15 -38.81 -26.46 -3.57
C CYS A 15 -38.38 -25.74 -4.85
N ASN A 16 -39.10 -26.05 -5.93
CA ASN A 16 -39.21 -25.21 -7.12
C ASN A 16 -39.87 -23.88 -6.72
N SER A 17 -39.14 -22.78 -6.83
CA SER A 17 -39.73 -21.45 -6.91
C SER A 17 -38.86 -20.62 -7.85
N PRO A 18 -39.40 -20.09 -8.96
CA PRO A 18 -38.66 -19.16 -9.81
C PRO A 18 -38.59 -17.83 -9.06
N ALA A 19 -37.56 -17.66 -8.24
CA ALA A 19 -37.17 -16.33 -7.79
C ALA A 19 -36.72 -15.54 -9.03
N PRO A 20 -37.29 -14.36 -9.31
CA PRO A 20 -36.76 -13.49 -10.36
C PRO A 20 -35.31 -13.12 -9.98
N PRO A 21 -34.38 -13.03 -10.94
CA PRO A 21 -33.02 -12.61 -10.65
C PRO A 21 -33.05 -11.23 -10.00
N VAL A 22 -32.51 -11.16 -8.78
CA VAL A 22 -32.21 -9.89 -8.11
C VAL A 22 -31.27 -9.14 -9.06
N ALA A 23 -31.75 -8.01 -9.59
CA ALA A 23 -30.93 -7.15 -10.41
C ALA A 23 -29.67 -6.78 -9.63
N ASN A 24 -28.51 -7.04 -10.23
CA ASN A 24 -27.22 -6.55 -9.77
C ASN A 24 -27.23 -5.01 -9.83
N SER A 25 -27.75 -4.36 -8.81
CA SER A 25 -27.37 -3.00 -8.47
C SER A 25 -26.24 -3.10 -7.45
N SER A 26 -25.01 -3.23 -7.93
CA SER A 26 -23.84 -2.83 -7.16
C SER A 26 -24.03 -1.37 -6.82
N GLY A 27 -24.59 -1.09 -5.64
CA GLY A 27 -24.65 0.24 -5.06
C GLY A 27 -23.24 0.68 -4.72
N ALA A 28 -22.47 1.09 -5.73
CA ALA A 28 -21.26 1.85 -5.53
C ALA A 28 -21.66 3.12 -4.77
N SER A 29 -21.11 3.27 -3.57
CA SER A 29 -21.26 4.40 -2.67
C SER A 29 -21.38 5.73 -3.44
N GLY A 30 -22.52 6.40 -3.31
CA GLY A 30 -22.90 7.63 -4.00
C GLY A 30 -22.14 8.89 -3.59
N SER A 31 -20.88 8.74 -3.16
CA SER A 31 -20.00 9.87 -2.83
C SER A 31 -18.88 9.97 -3.87
N ARG A 32 -19.25 10.15 -5.14
CA ARG A 32 -18.32 10.79 -6.08
C ARG A 32 -18.36 12.29 -5.77
N VAL A 33 -17.47 12.72 -4.87
CA VAL A 33 -16.99 14.09 -4.91
C VAL A 33 -16.52 14.30 -6.35
N LEU A 34 -17.23 15.13 -7.10
CA LEU A 34 -16.88 15.51 -8.45
C LEU A 34 -15.58 16.32 -8.35
N VAL A 35 -14.45 15.62 -8.32
CA VAL A 35 -13.19 16.20 -8.75
C VAL A 35 -13.46 16.74 -10.16
N ALA A 36 -13.02 17.97 -10.45
CA ALA A 36 -13.14 18.55 -11.78
C ALA A 36 -12.74 17.50 -12.83
N ALA A 37 -13.49 17.44 -13.94
CA ALA A 37 -13.14 16.55 -15.04
C ALA A 37 -11.65 16.74 -15.35
N PRO A 38 -10.84 15.66 -15.38
CA PRO A 38 -9.43 15.78 -15.68
C PRO A 38 -9.27 16.58 -16.97
N ASP A 39 -8.43 17.62 -16.95
CA ASP A 39 -8.08 18.30 -18.19
C ASP A 39 -7.31 17.32 -19.07
N PHE A 40 -7.98 16.76 -20.06
CA PHE A 40 -7.40 15.79 -21.00
C PHE A 40 -6.29 16.40 -21.88
N TYR A 41 -6.14 17.73 -21.87
CA TYR A 41 -5.03 18.43 -22.50
C TYR A 41 -3.81 18.58 -21.58
N ASP A 42 -3.97 18.46 -20.25
CA ASP A 42 -2.89 18.63 -19.25
C ASP A 42 -2.46 17.30 -18.59
N GLN A 43 -3.08 16.17 -18.97
CA GLN A 43 -2.58 14.85 -18.56
C GLN A 43 -1.29 14.52 -19.33
N ALA A 44 -0.25 14.09 -18.62
CA ALA A 44 0.84 13.34 -19.25
C ALA A 44 0.20 12.19 -20.04
N SER A 45 0.64 12.01 -21.29
CA SER A 45 0.05 11.25 -22.41
C SER A 45 -0.40 9.78 -22.17
N PHE A 46 -0.51 9.32 -20.93
CA PHE A 46 -0.87 7.96 -20.54
C PHE A 46 -2.38 7.68 -20.59
N SER A 47 -3.23 8.70 -20.67
CA SER A 47 -4.67 8.53 -20.86
C SER A 47 -4.98 8.32 -22.35
N ASP A 48 -5.01 7.05 -22.75
CA ASP A 48 -5.77 6.47 -23.87
C ASP A 48 -6.38 7.45 -24.89
N ARG A 49 -5.56 7.93 -25.84
CA ARG A 49 -6.05 8.71 -26.99
C ARG A 49 -6.48 7.84 -28.19
N THR A 50 -6.26 6.53 -28.15
CA THR A 50 -6.34 5.68 -29.35
C THR A 50 -7.08 4.35 -29.17
N GLY A 51 -7.60 4.04 -27.98
CA GLY A 51 -8.22 2.75 -27.65
C GLY A 51 -7.22 1.59 -27.62
N ARG A 52 -5.91 1.89 -27.70
CA ARG A 52 -4.82 0.92 -27.67
C ARG A 52 -3.90 1.27 -26.52
N LEU A 53 -3.79 0.35 -25.55
CA LEU A 53 -2.84 0.50 -24.45
C LEU A 53 -1.45 0.76 -25.05
N PRO A 54 -0.77 1.86 -24.64
CA PRO A 54 0.57 2.12 -25.11
C PRO A 54 1.46 0.94 -24.73
N VAL A 55 2.35 0.55 -25.65
CA VAL A 55 3.39 -0.44 -25.34
C VAL A 55 4.24 0.17 -24.24
N LEU A 56 4.15 -0.40 -23.03
CA LEU A 56 4.91 0.04 -21.86
C LEU A 56 6.40 -0.16 -22.16
N SER A 57 7.05 0.93 -22.53
CA SER A 57 8.50 1.02 -22.67
C SER A 57 9.01 2.11 -21.75
N LEU A 58 10.25 1.98 -21.27
CA LEU A 58 10.90 3.03 -20.49
C LEU A 58 10.92 4.35 -21.26
N GLN A 59 11.11 4.31 -22.58
CA GLN A 59 11.04 5.48 -23.47
C GLN A 59 9.64 6.08 -23.55
N GLY A 60 8.58 5.27 -23.44
CA GLY A 60 7.20 5.76 -23.35
C GLY A 60 6.89 6.46 -22.03
N LEU A 61 7.62 6.14 -20.95
CA LEU A 61 7.52 6.86 -19.67
C LEU A 61 8.17 8.25 -19.74
N PHE A 62 9.20 8.41 -20.58
CA PHE A 62 9.94 9.66 -20.75
C PHE A 62 9.71 10.23 -22.16
N HIS A 63 8.67 11.05 -22.32
CA HIS A 63 8.35 11.61 -23.63
C HIS A 63 9.47 12.56 -24.09
N PRO A 64 10.08 12.35 -25.28
CA PRO A 64 11.27 13.09 -25.72
C PRO A 64 11.02 14.59 -25.93
N THR A 65 9.76 15.02 -26.02
CA THR A 65 9.36 16.42 -26.18
C THR A 65 8.71 17.02 -24.94
N TYR A 66 8.71 16.31 -23.79
CA TYR A 66 8.16 16.89 -22.58
C TYR A 66 9.09 18.00 -22.08
N VAL A 67 8.58 19.23 -22.07
CA VAL A 67 9.28 20.37 -21.49
C VAL A 67 8.77 20.53 -20.06
N VAL A 68 9.67 20.38 -19.08
CA VAL A 68 9.35 20.58 -17.67
C VAL A 68 8.84 22.01 -17.48
N PRO A 69 7.65 22.23 -16.89
CA PRO A 69 7.16 23.55 -16.57
C PRO A 69 8.16 24.35 -15.74
N HIS A 70 8.39 25.62 -16.09
CA HIS A 70 9.25 26.50 -15.29
C HIS A 70 8.58 27.04 -14.03
N ASP A 71 7.24 26.98 -13.96
CA ASP A 71 6.48 27.35 -12.77
C ASP A 71 6.64 26.27 -11.68
N PRO A 72 7.31 26.56 -10.54
CA PRO A 72 7.50 25.59 -9.47
C PRO A 72 6.18 25.07 -8.89
N SER A 73 5.09 25.84 -8.98
CA SER A 73 3.77 25.43 -8.49
C SER A 73 3.21 24.21 -9.24
N ARG A 74 3.74 23.92 -10.44
CA ARG A 74 3.37 22.77 -11.28
C ARG A 74 4.39 21.62 -11.23
N ILE A 75 5.45 21.74 -10.45
CA ILE A 75 6.41 20.66 -10.22
C ILE A 75 6.04 19.97 -8.91
N ARG A 76 6.08 18.63 -8.91
CA ARG A 76 6.00 17.82 -7.68
C ARG A 76 7.22 16.94 -7.58
N THR A 77 7.73 16.83 -6.36
CA THR A 77 8.88 16.00 -6.01
C THR A 77 8.41 14.70 -5.37
N LEU A 78 8.85 13.59 -5.93
CA LEU A 78 8.65 12.26 -5.37
C LEU A 78 10.00 11.73 -4.90
N LEU A 79 10.13 11.48 -3.61
CA LEU A 79 11.28 10.82 -3.02
C LEU A 79 10.94 9.36 -2.78
N VAL A 80 11.69 8.46 -3.41
CA VAL A 80 11.54 7.01 -3.25
C VAL A 80 12.72 6.48 -2.46
N THR A 81 12.46 5.73 -1.39
CA THR A 81 13.52 5.06 -0.63
C THR A 81 13.76 3.64 -1.14
N GLY A 82 14.91 3.06 -0.76
CA GLY A 82 15.06 1.60 -0.75
C GLY A 82 14.30 0.96 0.41
N ASP A 83 14.71 -0.25 0.76
CA ASP A 83 14.08 -1.04 1.82
C ASP A 83 14.26 -0.37 3.18
N VAL A 84 13.13 -0.05 3.81
CA VAL A 84 13.07 0.43 5.19
C VAL A 84 12.74 -0.77 6.06
N ILE A 85 13.75 -1.26 6.79
CA ILE A 85 13.68 -2.51 7.56
C ILE A 85 13.90 -2.22 9.06
N PRO A 86 12.89 -1.74 9.80
CA PRO A 86 12.95 -1.53 11.25
C PRO A 86 12.85 -2.85 12.04
N ALA A 87 13.69 -3.82 11.68
CA ALA A 87 13.75 -5.16 12.27
C ALA A 87 15.17 -5.47 12.78
N ARG A 88 15.34 -6.66 13.38
CA ARG A 88 16.65 -7.20 13.79
C ARG A 88 17.45 -6.19 14.61
N GLY A 89 18.66 -5.83 14.16
CA GLY A 89 19.54 -4.87 14.84
C GLY A 89 18.89 -3.49 15.04
N VAL A 90 18.12 -3.00 14.07
CA VAL A 90 17.44 -1.70 14.21
C VAL A 90 16.40 -1.76 15.34
N ASN A 91 15.57 -2.82 15.37
CA ASN A 91 14.60 -3.03 16.44
C ASN A 91 15.28 -3.22 17.81
N TYR A 92 16.39 -3.97 17.86
CA TYR A 92 17.18 -4.17 19.07
C TYR A 92 17.72 -2.84 19.62
N TYR A 93 18.40 -2.05 18.79
CA TYR A 93 18.99 -0.79 19.25
C TYR A 93 17.93 0.27 19.59
N ALA A 94 16.85 0.38 18.83
CA ALA A 94 15.75 1.29 19.14
C ALA A 94 15.09 0.93 20.48
N THR A 95 14.85 -0.36 20.72
CA THR A 95 14.27 -0.83 21.99
C THR A 95 15.21 -0.58 23.17
N ALA A 96 16.49 -0.94 23.03
CA ALA A 96 17.48 -0.74 24.08
C ALA A 96 17.72 0.74 24.44
N ARG A 97 17.55 1.64 23.46
CA ARG A 97 17.63 3.10 23.64
C ARG A 97 16.34 3.71 24.16
N HIS A 98 15.23 2.97 24.15
CA HIS A 98 13.88 3.51 24.31
C HIS A 98 13.58 4.68 23.34
N ASP A 99 14.15 4.64 22.13
CA ASP A 99 14.05 5.70 21.13
C ASP A 99 13.81 5.10 19.75
N PHE A 100 12.54 5.05 19.35
CA PHE A 100 12.11 4.52 18.04
C PHE A 100 12.27 5.55 16.91
N LEU A 101 12.58 6.80 17.24
CA LEU A 101 12.88 7.85 16.27
C LEU A 101 14.37 7.85 15.89
N TRP A 102 15.23 7.26 16.72
CA TRP A 102 16.68 7.21 16.54
C TRP A 102 17.15 6.91 15.11
N PRO A 103 16.65 5.86 14.40
CA PRO A 103 17.18 5.52 13.09
C PRO A 103 16.69 6.47 11.98
N PHE A 104 15.66 7.28 12.23
CA PHE A 104 15.05 8.17 11.24
C PHE A 104 15.56 9.60 11.31
N ARG A 105 15.89 10.10 12.51
CA ARG A 105 16.32 11.49 12.72
C ARG A 105 17.41 11.97 11.75
N PRO A 106 18.46 11.20 11.42
CA PRO A 106 19.53 11.68 10.54
C PRO A 106 19.08 11.99 9.11
N THR A 107 18.00 11.38 8.63
CA THR A 107 17.52 11.51 7.24
C THR A 107 16.12 12.11 7.13
N ALA A 108 15.43 12.32 8.25
CA ALA A 108 14.07 12.82 8.30
C ALA A 108 13.91 14.16 7.57
N ASP A 109 14.83 15.11 7.78
CA ASP A 109 14.76 16.43 7.14
C ASP A 109 14.89 16.37 5.61
N TYR A 110 15.73 15.47 5.10
CA TYR A 110 15.88 15.24 3.67
C TYR A 110 14.68 14.51 3.08
N THR A 111 14.23 13.45 3.75
CA THR A 111 13.13 12.61 3.25
C THR A 111 11.79 13.35 3.27
N LYS A 112 11.56 14.23 4.26
CA LYS A 112 10.34 15.05 4.35
C LYS A 112 10.35 16.30 3.48
N SER A 113 11.47 16.62 2.80
CA SER A 113 11.55 17.83 1.97
C SER A 113 10.87 17.67 0.60
N ALA A 114 10.46 16.44 0.25
CA ALA A 114 9.69 16.17 -0.96
C ALA A 114 8.19 16.39 -0.73
N ASP A 115 7.44 16.62 -1.81
CA ASP A 115 5.98 16.72 -1.77
C ASP A 115 5.34 15.36 -1.40
N VAL A 116 5.95 14.28 -1.90
CA VAL A 116 5.55 12.90 -1.61
C VAL A 116 6.80 12.07 -1.29
N THR A 117 6.73 11.33 -0.19
CA THR A 117 7.77 10.37 0.22
C THR A 117 7.19 8.97 0.18
N TYR A 118 7.69 8.15 -0.73
CA TYR A 118 7.33 6.75 -0.87
C TYR A 118 8.41 5.86 -0.27
N ILE A 119 7.99 4.93 0.59
CA ILE A 119 8.88 3.97 1.23
C ILE A 119 8.56 2.55 0.79
N ASN A 120 9.58 1.72 0.65
CA ASN A 120 9.41 0.27 0.65
C ASN A 120 9.52 -0.26 2.08
N LEU A 121 8.38 -0.45 2.76
CA LEU A 121 8.38 -1.03 4.10
C LEU A 121 8.46 -2.55 4.03
N GLU A 122 9.66 -3.10 4.21
CA GLU A 122 9.93 -4.55 4.13
C GLU A 122 9.84 -5.24 5.51
N THR A 123 9.03 -4.69 6.41
CA THR A 123 8.90 -5.21 7.78
C THR A 123 7.49 -5.00 8.29
N PRO A 124 6.73 -6.07 8.60
CA PRO A 124 5.50 -5.94 9.36
C PRO A 124 5.77 -5.33 10.75
N LEU A 125 4.98 -4.31 11.09
CA LEU A 125 5.03 -3.63 12.39
C LEU A 125 3.88 -4.11 13.28
N PHE A 126 4.20 -4.71 14.42
CA PHE A 126 3.20 -5.15 15.39
C PHE A 126 3.75 -5.22 16.81
N ALA A 127 2.85 -5.18 17.78
CA ALA A 127 3.21 -5.31 19.19
C ALA A 127 3.71 -6.74 19.50
N GLY A 128 4.78 -6.86 20.28
CA GLY A 128 5.33 -8.16 20.68
C GLY A 128 6.29 -8.79 19.68
N CYS A 129 6.81 -8.02 18.71
CA CYS A 129 7.94 -8.49 17.90
C CYS A 129 9.16 -8.81 18.81
N PRO A 130 9.74 -10.02 18.74
CA PRO A 130 10.86 -10.40 19.59
C PRO A 130 12.09 -9.50 19.41
N VAL A 131 12.67 -9.08 20.52
CA VAL A 131 13.91 -8.30 20.54
C VAL A 131 15.07 -9.28 20.64
N VAL A 132 15.84 -9.40 19.56
CA VAL A 132 16.94 -10.35 19.44
C VAL A 132 18.26 -9.60 19.23
N ALA A 133 19.23 -9.84 20.12
CA ALA A 133 20.56 -9.22 20.04
C ALA A 133 21.47 -9.90 19.00
N THR A 134 21.16 -11.14 18.64
CA THR A 134 21.93 -11.96 17.70
C THR A 134 21.34 -11.89 16.29
N ALA A 135 22.14 -12.29 15.30
CA ALA A 135 21.67 -12.41 13.92
C ALA A 135 20.57 -13.48 13.82
N THR A 136 19.41 -13.10 13.28
CA THR A 136 18.28 -14.00 13.04
C THR A 136 17.59 -13.64 11.71
N PHE A 137 16.74 -14.55 11.23
CA PHE A 137 15.82 -14.31 10.10
C PHE A 137 14.45 -13.78 10.56
N THR A 138 14.41 -13.02 11.66
CA THR A 138 13.17 -12.40 12.17
C THR A 138 12.99 -11.02 11.57
N PHE A 139 12.11 -10.91 10.58
CA PHE A 139 11.80 -9.65 9.89
C PHE A 139 10.49 -9.06 10.41
N CYS A 140 10.44 -8.75 11.70
CA CYS A 140 9.38 -7.93 12.28
C CYS A 140 9.98 -6.72 13.02
N GLY A 141 9.17 -5.69 13.19
CA GLY A 141 9.50 -4.49 13.97
C GLY A 141 8.42 -4.19 14.99
N ASP A 142 8.79 -3.46 16.04
CA ASP A 142 7.83 -2.94 17.01
C ASP A 142 6.88 -1.92 16.35
N ALA A 143 5.60 -1.92 16.76
CA ALA A 143 4.60 -0.98 16.25
C ALA A 143 4.99 0.50 16.43
N ARG A 144 5.79 0.84 17.45
CA ARG A 144 6.27 2.20 17.73
C ARG A 144 7.13 2.81 16.62
N PHE A 145 7.62 2.00 15.68
CA PHE A 145 8.31 2.52 14.50
C PHE A 145 7.43 3.35 13.57
N ILE A 146 6.10 3.28 13.72
CA ILE A 146 5.18 4.15 12.96
C ILE A 146 5.47 5.64 13.19
N ASP A 147 5.92 6.02 14.39
CA ASP A 147 6.27 7.41 14.71
C ASP A 147 7.52 7.86 13.94
N GLY A 148 8.47 6.95 13.74
CA GLY A 148 9.68 7.18 12.95
C GLY A 148 9.38 7.32 11.45
N LEU A 149 8.49 6.48 10.92
CA LEU A 149 8.00 6.58 9.55
C LEU A 149 7.28 7.92 9.32
N THR A 150 6.44 8.32 10.27
CA THR A 150 5.76 9.62 10.23
C THR A 150 6.77 10.77 10.28
N LEU A 151 7.79 10.68 11.14
CA LEU A 151 8.85 11.69 11.27
C LEU A 151 9.61 11.91 9.94
N MET A 152 9.86 10.84 9.18
CA MET A 152 10.54 10.92 7.88
C MET A 152 9.62 11.29 6.71
N GLY A 153 8.35 11.60 6.97
CA GLY A 153 7.39 12.05 5.96
C GLY A 153 6.59 10.95 5.27
N ALA A 154 6.71 9.69 5.69
CA ALA A 154 5.85 8.60 5.24
C ALA A 154 4.54 8.62 6.05
N LYS A 155 3.47 9.14 5.45
CA LYS A 155 2.16 9.38 6.08
C LYS A 155 1.01 9.01 5.16
#